data_AF-A0AA38FQJ6-F1
#
_entry.id   AF-A0AA38FQJ6-F1
#
_cell.length_a   1.000
_cell.length_b   1.000
_cell.length_c   1.000
_cell.angle_alpha   90.00
_cell.angle_beta   90.00
_cell.angle_gamma   90.00
#
_symmetry.space_group_name_H-M   'P 1'
#
loop_
_entity.id
_entity.type
_entity.pdbx_description
1 polymer ?
#
loop_
_entity_poly.entity_id
_entity_poly.type
_entity_poly.pdbx_seq_one_letter_code
_entity_poly.pdbx_strand_id
1 'polypeptide(L)' 'IDGQTERVNQILEDMLRMYCMDQQYKWKEYLPLVEFTYNNTYHASLKMAPFEALYGRKCRTPVIWDSIEDGE' A
#
# COMPACT_ATOMS: atom_id res chain seq x y z
N ILE A 1 19.64 -14.54 2.90
CA ILE A 1 18.46 -14.52 2.01
C ILE A 1 17.45 -13.62 2.69
N ASP A 2 16.96 -12.59 1.99
CA ASP A 2 16.23 -11.47 2.59
C ASP A 2 14.73 -11.76 2.70
N GLY A 3 14.32 -12.29 3.87
CA GLY A 3 12.92 -12.60 4.15
C GLY A 3 12.01 -11.38 4.29
N GLN A 4 12.55 -10.16 4.46
CA GLN A 4 11.72 -8.96 4.44
C GLN A 4 11.24 -8.68 3.02
N THR A 5 12.16 -8.67 2.05
CA THR A 5 11.82 -8.50 0.62
C THR A 5 10.83 -9.56 0.16
N GLU A 6 11.00 -10.82 0.56
CA GLU A 6 10.06 -11.89 0.21
C GLU A 6 8.64 -11.62 0.74
N ARG A 7 8.51 -11.19 2.01
CA ARG A 7 7.21 -10.85 2.60
C ARG A 7 6.56 -9.65 1.91
N VAL A 8 7.34 -8.63 1.56
CA VAL A 8 6.83 -7.46 0.83
C VAL A 8 6.30 -7.88 -0.55
N ASN A 9 7.06 -8.71 -1.27
CA ASN A 9 6.65 -9.20 -2.58
C ASN A 9 5.34 -10.01 -2.51
N GLN A 10 5.17 -10.87 -1.51
CA GLN A 10 3.91 -11.62 -1.32
C GLN A 10 2.71 -10.69 -1.10
N ILE A 11 2.85 -9.65 -0.28
CA ILE A 11 1.77 -8.67 -0.04
C ILE A 11 1.42 -7.94 -1.33
N LEU A 12 2.42 -7.49 -2.09
CA LEU A 12 2.20 -6.80 -3.36
C LEU A 12 1.54 -7.71 -4.39
N GLU A 13 1.90 -9.00 -4.45
CA GLU A 13 1.24 -9.99 -5.30
C GLU A 13 -0.23 -10.19 -4.92
N ASP A 14 -0.55 -10.31 -3.63
CA ASP A 14 -1.93 -10.48 -3.16
C ASP A 14 -2.78 -9.24 -3.49
N MET A 15 -2.22 -8.04 -3.29
CA MET A 15 -2.87 -6.79 -3.71
C MET A 15 -3.09 -6.77 -5.23
N LEU A 16 -2.06 -7.08 -6.03
CA LEU A 16 -2.18 -7.14 -7.49
C LEU A 16 -3.25 -8.14 -7.93
N ARG A 17 -3.35 -9.32 -7.30
CA ARG A 17 -4.41 -10.30 -7.59
C ARG A 17 -5.79 -9.74 -7.33
N MET A 18 -5.97 -8.95 -6.28
CA MET A 18 -7.25 -8.27 -6.00
C MET A 18 -7.56 -7.18 -7.02
N TYR A 19 -6.60 -6.33 -7.38
CA TYR A 19 -6.82 -5.25 -8.33
C TYR A 19 -7.01 -5.73 -9.77
N CYS A 20 -6.41 -6.86 -10.13
CA CYS A 20 -6.42 -7.39 -11.49
C CYS A 20 -7.38 -8.59 -11.68
N MET A 21 -8.30 -8.86 -10.73
CA MET A 21 -9.16 -10.06 -10.73
C MET A 21 -9.76 -10.36 -12.11
N ASP A 22 -10.36 -9.37 -12.76
CA ASP A 22 -11.02 -9.51 -14.05
C ASP A 22 -10.10 -9.27 -15.26
N GLN A 23 -8.95 -8.62 -15.05
CA GLN A 23 -8.06 -8.13 -16.12
C GLN A 23 -6.59 -8.32 -15.77
N GLN A 24 -6.18 -9.58 -15.55
CA GLN A 24 -4.81 -9.95 -15.17
C GLN A 24 -3.72 -9.41 -16.10
N TYR A 25 -4.01 -9.23 -17.39
CA TYR A 25 -3.06 -8.69 -18.37
C TYR A 25 -2.72 -7.20 -18.14
N LYS A 26 -3.54 -6.47 -17.36
CA LYS A 26 -3.35 -5.07 -17.02
C LYS A 26 -2.55 -4.85 -15.74
N TRP A 27 -1.91 -5.87 -15.18
CA TRP A 27 -1.16 -5.76 -13.92
C TRP A 27 -0.16 -4.59 -13.89
N LYS A 28 0.45 -4.25 -15.04
CA LYS A 28 1.35 -3.10 -15.16
C LYS A 28 0.65 -1.76 -14.94
N GLU A 29 -0.60 -1.64 -15.37
CA GLU A 29 -1.43 -0.45 -15.20
C GLU A 29 -1.87 -0.29 -13.73
N TYR A 30 -2.05 -1.40 -13.02
CA TYR A 30 -2.40 -1.41 -11.59
C TYR A 30 -1.20 -1.30 -10.65
N LEU A 31 0.02 -1.54 -11.14
CA LEU A 31 1.23 -1.52 -10.32
C LEU A 31 1.43 -0.19 -9.55
N PRO A 32 1.26 1.00 -10.17
CA PRO A 32 1.36 2.26 -9.44
C PRO A 32 0.31 2.40 -8.33
N LEU A 33 -0.89 1.86 -8.55
CA LEU A 33 -1.98 1.90 -7.57
C LEU A 33 -1.68 0.98 -6.38
N VAL A 34 -1.17 -0.22 -6.64
CA VAL A 34 -0.77 -1.17 -5.58
C VAL A 34 0.39 -0.61 -4.76
N GLU A 35 1.42 -0.07 -5.41
CA GLU A 35 2.54 0.58 -4.72
C GLU A 35 2.06 1.75 -3.86
N PHE A 36 1.18 2.59 -4.41
CA PHE A 36 0.58 3.70 -3.66
C PHE A 36 -0.21 3.21 -2.44
N THR A 37 -1.08 2.22 -2.60
CA THR A 37 -1.85 1.65 -1.49
C THR A 37 -0.93 1.06 -0.43
N TYR A 38 0.07 0.26 -0.83
CA TYR A 38 1.02 -0.37 0.09
C TYR A 38 1.79 0.67 0.92
N ASN A 39 2.31 1.71 0.26
CA ASN A 39 3.11 2.76 0.90
C ASN A 39 2.30 3.65 1.84
N ASN A 40 0.99 3.77 1.64
CA ASN A 40 0.12 4.66 2.42
C ASN A 40 -0.79 3.94 3.42
N THR A 41 -0.79 2.61 3.44
CA THR A 41 -1.54 1.82 4.44
C THR A 41 -0.75 1.74 5.74
N TYR A 42 -1.45 1.74 6.88
CA TYR A 42 -0.84 1.54 8.20
C TYR A 42 -0.19 0.15 8.33
N HIS A 43 1.07 0.11 8.76
CA HIS A 43 1.79 -1.15 9.02
C HIS A 43 2.00 -1.31 10.53
N ALA A 44 1.43 -2.37 11.11
CA ALA A 44 1.49 -2.61 12.56
C ALA A 44 2.93 -2.71 13.12
N SER A 45 3.88 -3.21 12.32
CA SER A 45 5.31 -3.27 12.70
C SER A 45 5.98 -1.90 12.76
N LEU A 46 5.54 -0.95 11.93
CA LEU A 46 6.04 0.42 11.89
C LEU A 46 5.24 1.36 12.80
N LYS A 47 4.01 0.97 13.16
CA LYS A 47 3.01 1.82 13.82
C LYS A 47 2.68 3.11 13.05
N MET A 48 2.87 3.08 11.74
CA MET A 48 2.62 4.15 10.79
C MET A 48 2.64 3.59 9.36
N ALA A 49 2.32 4.40 8.36
CA ALA A 49 2.50 4.00 6.97
C ALA A 49 3.98 4.08 6.55
N PRO A 50 4.48 3.23 5.63
CA PRO A 50 5.84 3.34 5.10
C PRO A 50 6.17 4.73 4.54
N PHE A 51 5.21 5.39 3.89
CA PHE A 51 5.36 6.77 3.42
C PHE A 51 5.59 7.75 4.57
N GLU A 52 4.85 7.61 5.67
CA GLU A 52 5.02 8.43 6.87
C GLU A 52 6.40 8.21 7.50
N ALA A 53 6.85 6.94 7.57
CA ALA A 53 8.17 6.61 8.08
C ALA A 53 9.29 7.23 7.23
N LEU A 54 9.13 7.27 5.91
CA LEU A 54 10.13 7.81 4.98
C LEU A 54 10.15 9.34 4.93
N TYR A 55 8.98 9.99 4.99
CA TYR A 55 8.85 11.44 4.74
C TYR A 55 8.45 12.25 5.98
N GLY A 56 8.13 11.62 7.10
CA GLY A 56 7.72 12.28 8.35
C GLY A 56 6.35 12.97 8.29
N ARG A 57 5.51 12.63 7.32
CA ARG A 57 4.16 13.22 7.15
C ARG A 57 3.20 12.24 6.48
N LYS A 58 1.89 12.38 6.74
CA LYS A 58 0.84 11.67 5.99
C LYS A 58 0.91 12.04 4.49
N CYS A 59 0.63 11.08 3.62
CA CYS A 59 0.54 11.36 2.19
C CYS A 59 -0.66 12.24 1.89
N ARG A 60 -0.43 13.31 1.11
CA ARG A 60 -1.50 14.20 0.69
C ARG A 60 -2.05 13.69 -0.61
N THR A 61 -3.28 13.20 -0.55
CA THR A 61 -3.98 12.71 -1.72
C THR A 61 -5.12 13.67 -2.08
N PRO A 62 -5.50 13.81 -3.36
CA PRO A 62 -6.63 14.65 -3.76
C PRO A 62 -7.96 14.22 -3.12
N VAL A 63 -8.05 12.97 -2.69
CA VAL A 63 -9.16 12.44 -1.89
C VAL A 63 -8.83 12.63 -0.40
N ILE A 64 -9.66 13.38 0.31
CA ILE A 64 -9.49 13.62 1.75
C ILE A 64 -9.78 12.28 2.47
N TRP A 65 -8.73 11.59 2.91
CA TRP A 65 -8.81 10.34 3.69
C TRP A 65 -8.80 10.58 5.21
N ASP A 66 -8.60 11.83 5.65
CA ASP A 66 -8.46 12.20 7.06
C ASP A 66 -9.72 11.89 7.91
N SER A 67 -10.86 11.58 7.29
CA SER A 67 -12.13 11.37 7.98
C SER A 67 -12.41 9.93 8.41
N ILE A 68 -11.52 8.95 8.16
CA ILE A 68 -11.80 7.52 8.37
C ILE A 68 -11.07 6.93 9.60
N GLU A 69 -10.12 7.64 10.20
CA GLU A 69 -9.32 7.13 11.33
C GLU A 69 -9.73 7.67 12.72
N ASP A 70 -10.77 8.49 12.83
CA ASP A 70 -11.32 8.94 14.11
C ASP A 70 -12.49 8.05 14.54
N GLY A 71 -12.18 6.81 14.91
CA GLY A 71 -13.12 5.87 15.52
C GLY A 71 -12.49 5.25 16.76
N GLU A 72 -12.69 5.88 17.92
CA GLU A 72 -12.70 5.20 19.22
C GLU A 72 -13.90 4.25 19.33
#